data_AF-A0A246STB3-F1
#
_entry.id   AF-A0A246STB3-F1
#
_cell.length_a   1.000
_cell.length_b   1.000
_cell.length_c   1.000
_cell.angle_alpha   90.00
_cell.angle_beta   90.00
_cell.angle_gamma   90.00
#
_symmetry.space_group_name_H-M   'P 1'
#
loop_
_entity.id
_entity.type
_entity.pdbx_description
1 polymer ?
#
loop_
_entity_poly.entity_id
_entity_poly.type
_entity_poly.pdbx_seq_one_letter_code
_entity_poly.pdbx_strand_id
1 'polypeptide(L)'
;MWECEHGFQDISFKGNNENLRSITKFKDRMVIASDYALHWFDGHLLSPLKPVLDPSINRNIPNPLKVHAVDDVLYYFDFKHGVHTFDGDRWTEIEIPPELLERDFNGLPPRRK
;
A
#
# COMPACT_ATOMS: atom_id res chain seq x y z
N MET A 1 31.13 -15.22 4.19
CA MET A 1 30.44 -14.23 5.03
C MET A 1 30.68 -12.90 4.34
N TRP A 2 29.69 -12.37 3.63
CA TRP A 2 29.84 -11.13 2.89
C TRP A 2 29.25 -10.02 3.77
N GLU A 3 30.13 -9.25 4.40
CA GLU A 3 29.75 -8.01 5.06
C GLU A 3 29.51 -6.93 4.01
N CYS A 4 28.39 -6.22 4.12
CA CYS A 4 28.10 -5.06 3.31
C CYS A 4 28.97 -3.89 3.81
N GLU A 5 30.18 -3.72 3.26
CA GLU A 5 31.13 -2.66 3.65
C GLU A 5 30.57 -1.24 3.43
N HIS A 6 29.49 -1.12 2.67
CA HIS A 6 28.76 0.12 2.46
C HIS A 6 27.39 -0.06 3.11
N GLY A 7 27.23 0.42 4.34
CA GLY A 7 25.93 0.52 4.99
C GLY A 7 24.91 1.25 4.11
N PHE A 8 23.62 1.09 4.41
CA PHE A 8 22.53 1.74 3.67
C PHE A 8 22.85 3.21 3.43
N GLN A 9 23.11 3.55 2.16
CA GLN A 9 23.38 4.92 1.76
C GLN A 9 22.04 5.64 1.74
N ASP A 10 21.89 6.65 2.60
CA ASP A 10 20.72 7.52 2.61
C ASP A 10 20.73 8.36 1.32
N ILE A 11 20.10 7.81 0.27
CA ILE A 11 19.66 8.55 -0.91
C ILE A 11 18.46 9.39 -0.52
N SER A 12 18.73 10.36 0.35
CA SER A 12 17.76 11.34 0.84
C SER A 12 17.06 11.98 -0.35
N PHE A 13 15.82 11.57 -0.54
CA PHE A 13 14.86 12.18 -1.43
C PHE A 13 14.72 13.65 -1.02
N LYS A 14 15.14 14.59 -1.87
CA LYS A 14 14.91 16.04 -1.69
C LYS A 14 13.47 16.43 -2.06
N GLY A 15 12.49 15.59 -1.73
CA GLY A 15 11.09 15.96 -1.82
C GLY A 15 10.55 16.20 -0.42
N ASN A 16 9.55 17.07 -0.33
CA ASN A 16 8.95 17.47 0.93
C ASN A 16 8.51 16.23 1.73
N ASN A 17 9.21 15.92 2.83
CA ASN A 17 8.93 14.76 3.70
C ASN A 17 7.51 14.77 4.29
N GLU A 18 6.83 15.93 4.24
CA GLU A 18 5.47 16.12 4.75
C GLU A 18 4.44 15.19 4.10
N ASN A 19 4.75 14.64 2.91
CA ASN A 19 3.79 13.90 2.09
C ASN A 19 4.09 12.40 1.97
N LEU A 20 5.18 11.89 2.54
CA LEU A 20 5.50 10.45 2.52
C LEU A 20 4.75 9.74 3.65
N ARG A 21 3.91 8.74 3.32
CA ARG A 21 3.15 7.98 4.32
C ARG A 21 3.70 6.60 4.59
N SER A 22 4.18 5.90 3.55
CA SER A 22 4.63 4.53 3.69
C SER A 22 5.51 4.10 2.51
N ILE A 23 6.42 3.16 2.75
CA ILE A 23 7.28 2.55 1.75
C ILE A 23 7.39 1.05 2.02
N THR A 24 7.41 0.23 0.96
CA THR A 24 7.65 -1.21 1.07
C THR A 24 8.39 -1.72 -0.16
N LYS A 25 9.17 -2.79 -0.02
CA LYS A 25 9.76 -3.50 -1.16
C LYS A 25 8.74 -4.52 -1.66
N PHE A 26 8.37 -4.44 -2.93
CA PHE A 26 7.50 -5.38 -3.61
C PHE A 26 8.26 -5.97 -4.80
N LYS A 27 8.55 -7.28 -4.74
CA LYS A 27 9.42 -7.97 -5.70
C LYS A 27 10.78 -7.27 -5.84
N ASP A 28 11.13 -6.82 -7.04
CA ASP A 28 12.39 -6.14 -7.37
C ASP A 28 12.36 -4.61 -7.18
N ARG A 29 11.21 -4.03 -6.79
CA ARG A 29 11.01 -2.57 -6.76
C ARG A 29 10.51 -2.07 -5.41
N MET A 30 10.67 -0.77 -5.16
CA MET A 30 10.04 -0.12 -4.02
C MET A 30 8.70 0.49 -4.42
N VAL A 31 7.71 0.36 -3.54
CA VAL A 31 6.43 1.06 -3.64
C VAL A 31 6.39 2.14 -2.58
N ILE A 32 6.06 3.35 -3.00
CA ILE A 32 5.95 4.52 -2.14
C ILE A 32 4.50 4.99 -2.14
N ALA A 33 3.94 5.16 -0.96
CA ALA A 33 2.65 5.81 -0.74
C ALA A 33 2.88 7.24 -0.27
N SER A 34 2.40 8.21 -1.06
CA SER A 34 2.28 9.60 -0.64
C SER A 34 0.88 9.90 -0.12
N ASP A 35 0.64 11.14 0.29
CA ASP A 35 -0.67 11.62 0.68
C ASP A 35 -1.69 11.75 -0.47
N TYR A 36 -1.27 11.62 -1.72
CA TYR A 36 -2.15 11.74 -2.90
C TYR A 36 -2.05 10.57 -3.91
N ALA A 37 -1.03 9.72 -3.86
CA ALA A 37 -0.85 8.65 -4.85
C ALA A 37 0.12 7.54 -4.41
N LEU A 38 0.14 6.45 -5.17
CA LEU A 38 1.19 5.43 -5.11
C LEU A 38 2.19 5.60 -6.26
N HIS A 39 3.43 5.23 -6.00
CA HIS A 39 4.52 5.29 -6.96
C HIS A 39 5.39 4.04 -6.90
N TRP A 40 5.85 3.58 -8.06
CA TRP A 40 7.03 2.74 -8.14
C TRP A 40 8.28 3.60 -8.00
N PHE A 41 9.28 3.06 -7.34
CA PHE A 41 10.62 3.60 -7.28
C PHE A 41 11.66 2.53 -7.61
N ASP A 42 12.46 2.80 -8.63
CA ASP A 42 13.50 1.90 -9.15
C ASP A 42 14.90 2.20 -8.61
N GLY A 43 15.01 3.13 -7.65
CA GLY A 43 16.28 3.66 -7.14
C GLY A 43 16.67 5.02 -7.72
N HIS A 44 16.03 5.46 -8.81
CA HIS A 44 16.34 6.72 -9.48
C HIS A 44 15.09 7.59 -9.69
N LEU A 45 14.01 7.01 -10.20
CA LEU A 45 12.81 7.73 -10.62
C LEU A 45 11.55 7.20 -9.96
N LEU A 46 10.62 8.13 -9.69
CA LEU A 46 9.25 7.81 -9.35
C LEU A 46 8.42 7.66 -10.62
N SER A 47 7.68 6.56 -10.73
CA SER A 47 6.66 6.39 -11.76
C SER A 47 5.31 6.06 -11.13
N PRO A 48 4.18 6.50 -11.72
CA PRO A 48 2.87 6.27 -11.11
C PRO A 48 2.52 4.79 -10.99
N LEU A 49 2.03 4.39 -9.81
CA LEU A 49 1.32 3.13 -9.61
C LEU A 49 -0.15 3.47 -9.39
N LYS A 50 -1.02 3.14 -10.35
CA LYS A 50 -2.43 3.53 -10.31
C LYS A 50 -3.27 2.35 -9.78
N PRO A 51 -3.82 2.42 -8.56
CA PRO A 51 -4.79 1.45 -8.12
C PRO A 51 -6.08 1.56 -8.95
N VAL A 52 -6.77 0.43 -9.12
CA VAL A 52 -8.13 0.41 -9.65
C VAL A 52 -9.06 0.56 -8.46
N LEU A 53 -9.74 1.70 -8.34
CA LEU A 53 -10.65 2.02 -7.24
C LEU A 53 -12.06 2.26 -7.78
N ASP A 54 -13.05 2.17 -6.89
CA ASP A 54 -14.43 2.50 -7.24
C ASP A 54 -14.56 4.01 -7.55
N PRO A 55 -14.95 4.40 -8.79
CA PRO A 55 -15.15 5.80 -9.13
C PRO A 55 -16.29 6.49 -8.38
N SER A 56 -17.22 5.73 -7.79
CA SER A 56 -18.30 6.27 -6.95
C SER A 56 -17.76 6.81 -5.62
N ILE A 57 -16.64 6.26 -5.14
CA ILE A 57 -15.98 6.65 -3.89
C ILE A 57 -14.95 7.74 -4.19
N ASN A 58 -15.03 8.87 -3.50
CA ASN A 58 -14.05 9.98 -3.59
C ASN A 58 -13.66 10.39 -5.03
N ARG A 59 -14.53 10.18 -6.03
CA ARG A 59 -14.25 10.43 -7.46
C ARG A 59 -12.99 9.72 -7.97
N ASN A 60 -12.72 8.49 -7.53
CA ASN A 60 -11.51 7.73 -7.87
C ASN A 60 -10.19 8.41 -7.46
N ILE A 61 -10.21 9.35 -6.52
CA ILE A 61 -9.00 10.01 -6.02
C ILE A 61 -8.41 9.13 -4.92
N PRO A 62 -7.17 8.61 -5.05
CA PRO A 62 -6.51 7.86 -3.99
C PRO A 62 -6.28 8.73 -2.76
N ASN A 63 -6.37 8.13 -1.57
CA ASN A 63 -5.96 8.72 -0.31
C ASN A 63 -5.17 7.68 0.49
N PRO A 64 -3.91 7.40 0.08
CA PRO A 64 -3.12 6.34 0.68
C PRO A 64 -2.95 6.54 2.18
N LEU A 65 -2.93 5.43 2.91
CA LEU A 65 -2.57 5.38 4.32
C LEU A 65 -1.30 4.57 4.51
N LYS A 66 -1.25 3.37 3.93
CA LYS A 66 -0.13 2.44 4.11
C LYS A 66 0.01 1.52 2.91
N VAL A 67 1.24 1.09 2.65
CA VAL A 67 1.53 -0.06 1.78
C VAL A 67 2.33 -1.10 2.55
N HIS A 68 2.07 -2.37 2.27
CA HIS A 68 2.83 -3.46 2.86
C HIS A 68 2.86 -4.65 1.90
N ALA A 69 4.04 -5.18 1.60
CA ALA A 69 4.16 -6.38 0.80
C ALA A 69 4.37 -7.61 1.69
N VAL A 70 3.66 -8.69 1.37
CA VAL A 70 3.88 -10.03 1.91
C VAL A 70 3.95 -10.98 0.71
N ASP A 71 5.06 -11.70 0.58
CA ASP A 71 5.39 -12.50 -0.59
C ASP A 71 5.22 -11.68 -1.89
N ASP A 72 4.43 -12.19 -2.84
CA ASP A 72 4.14 -11.55 -4.12
C ASP A 72 2.85 -10.71 -4.10
N VAL A 73 2.35 -10.34 -2.92
CA VAL A 73 1.14 -9.53 -2.77
C VAL A 73 1.44 -8.20 -2.07
N LEU A 74 1.11 -7.09 -2.74
CA LEU A 74 1.12 -5.75 -2.17
C LEU A 74 -0.25 -5.45 -1.58
N TYR A 75 -0.31 -5.19 -0.29
CA TYR A 75 -1.48 -4.64 0.39
C TYR A 75 -1.43 -3.13 0.37
N TYR A 76 -2.51 -2.52 -0.09
CA TYR A 76 -2.75 -1.08 -0.15
C TYR A 76 -3.90 -0.71 0.76
N PHE A 77 -3.63 0.15 1.73
CA PHE A 77 -4.63 0.69 2.64
C PHE A 77 -4.91 2.14 2.24
N ASP A 78 -6.17 2.43 1.97
CA ASP A 78 -6.68 3.75 1.60
C ASP A 78 -7.72 4.22 2.62
N PHE A 79 -7.65 5.49 3.01
CA PHE A 79 -8.59 6.05 3.99
C PHE A 79 -10.06 6.06 3.55
N LYS A 80 -10.30 6.13 2.25
CA LYS A 80 -11.65 6.27 1.68
C LYS A 80 -12.06 5.05 0.89
N HIS A 81 -11.10 4.36 0.27
CA HIS A 81 -11.33 3.20 -0.59
C HIS A 81 -11.07 1.86 0.11
N GLY A 82 -10.79 1.84 1.42
CA GLY A 82 -10.61 0.58 2.15
C GLY A 82 -9.29 -0.13 1.82
N VAL A 83 -9.32 -1.45 1.69
CA VAL A 83 -8.10 -2.27 1.52
C VAL A 83 -8.13 -2.97 0.18
N HIS A 84 -7.03 -2.89 -0.56
CA HIS A 84 -6.86 -3.54 -1.85
C HIS A 84 -5.56 -4.35 -1.87
N THR A 85 -5.50 -5.38 -2.69
CA THR A 85 -4.27 -6.11 -3.01
C THR A 85 -3.85 -5.92 -4.45
N PHE A 86 -2.56 -6.05 -4.70
CA PHE A 86 -1.97 -6.06 -6.02
C PHE A 86 -0.93 -7.18 -6.14
N ASP A 87 -1.08 -8.03 -7.14
CA ASP A 87 -0.21 -9.20 -7.37
C ASP A 87 0.92 -8.93 -8.39
N GLY A 88 0.97 -7.73 -8.96
CA GLY A 88 1.85 -7.36 -10.08
C GLY A 88 1.12 -7.13 -11.40
N ASP A 89 -0.12 -7.61 -11.51
CA ASP A 89 -0.99 -7.47 -12.68
C ASP A 89 -2.35 -6.87 -12.30
N ARG A 90 -2.97 -7.40 -11.23
CA ARG A 90 -4.37 -7.13 -10.90
C ARG A 90 -4.53 -6.50 -9.54
N TRP A 91 -5.40 -5.50 -9.49
CA TRP A 91 -5.93 -4.94 -8.25
C TRP A 91 -7.19 -5.70 -7.84
N THR A 92 -7.26 -6.10 -6.57
CA THR A 92 -8.42 -6.77 -5.99
C THR A 92 -8.82 -6.07 -4.70
N GLU A 93 -10.07 -5.65 -4.57
CA GLU A 93 -10.59 -5.14 -3.31
C GLU A 93 -10.72 -6.27 -2.29
N ILE A 94 -10.31 -6.01 -1.04
CA ILE A 94 -10.62 -6.89 0.09
C ILE A 94 -11.89 -6.36 0.75
N GLU A 95 -12.97 -7.13 0.64
CA GLU A 95 -14.15 -6.91 1.46
C GLU A 95 -13.81 -7.18 2.93
N ILE A 96 -13.86 -6.13 3.75
CA ILE A 96 -13.64 -6.24 5.18
C ILE A 96 -14.94 -6.73 5.83
N PRO A 97 -14.92 -7.87 6.54
CA PRO A 97 -16.08 -8.36 7.27
C PRO A 97 -16.68 -7.27 8.16
N PRO A 98 -18.01 -7.04 8.15
CA PRO A 98 -18.65 -5.98 8.93
C PRO A 98 -18.32 -6.03 10.43
N GLU A 99 -18.07 -7.22 10.96
CA GLU A 99 -17.70 -7.43 12.36
C GLU A 99 -16.35 -6.78 12.70
N LEU A 100 -15.44 -6.69 11.73
CA LEU A 100 -14.15 -6.01 11.88
C LEU A 100 -14.26 -4.48 11.72
N LEU A 101 -15.41 -3.98 11.29
CA LEU A 101 -15.71 -2.54 11.20
C LEU A 101 -16.40 -2.02 12.47
N GLU A 102 -16.88 -2.91 13.34
CA GLU A 102 -17.45 -2.53 14.62
C GLU A 102 -16.39 -1.87 15.51
N ARG A 103 -16.78 -0.83 16.24
CA ARG A 103 -15.88 -0.14 17.18
C ARG A 103 -15.28 -1.10 18.20
N ASP A 104 -16.13 -2.00 18.69
CA ASP A 104 -15.78 -3.04 19.66
C ASP A 104 -15.93 -4.38 18.94
N PHE A 105 -14.83 -5.13 18.76
CA PHE A 105 -14.87 -6.43 18.08
C PHE A 105 -15.48 -7.49 18.99
N ASN A 106 -16.68 -7.96 18.66
CA ASN A 106 -17.43 -8.94 19.46
C ASN A 106 -17.24 -10.40 19.01
N GLY A 107 -16.30 -10.66 18.11
CA GLY A 107 -16.05 -11.98 17.53
C GLY A 107 -16.74 -12.19 16.17
N LEU A 108 -16.32 -13.22 15.44
CA LEU A 108 -16.94 -13.59 14.17
C LEU A 108 -18.21 -14.42 14.42
N PRO A 109 -19.26 -14.30 13.58
CA PRO A 109 -20.43 -15.16 13.65
C PRO A 109 -20.02 -16.64 13.49
N PRO A 110 -20.78 -17.58 14.08
CA PRO A 110 -20.50 -19.00 13.93
C PRO A 110 -20.50 -19.37 12.44
N ARG A 111 -19.46 -20.07 11.97
CA ARG A 111 -19.44 -20.61 10.60
C ARG A 111 -20.67 -21.49 10.40
N ARG A 112 -21.56 -21.10 9.48
CA ARG A 112 -22.63 -21.98 9.02
C ARG A 112 -21.97 -23.20 8.37
N LYS A 113 -22.30 -24.39 8.86
CA LYS A 113 -21.88 -25.67 8.28
C LYS A 113 -22.57 -25.91 6.95
#